data_AF-A0A7S1GM59-F1
#
_entry.id   AF-A0A7S1GM59-F1
#
_cell.length_a   1.000
_cell.length_b   1.000
_cell.length_c   1.000
_cell.angle_alpha   90.00
_cell.angle_beta   90.00
_cell.angle_gamma   90.00
#
_symmetry.space_group_name_H-M   'P 1'
#
loop_
_entity.id
_entity.type
_entity.pdbx_description
1 polymer ?
#
loop_
_entity_poly.entity_id
_entity_poly.type
_entity_poly.pdbx_seq_one_letter_code
_entity_poly.pdbx_strand_id
1 'polypeptide(L)'
;CCKYNCCHPSFLNACCCPQCLMAQVLTRLRLSWLANPVSESEWKQTFCRTFALAVVVGIVTGIHSNGVAYYPGYPLWMNITYHLISTAFGLYYLIVLCKTRRAVREKYDIPPGKTCGDCEDFCCAWWCACCTVAQLARQTTDYDQHRAVCCSRTGLQADYSVFIV
;
A
#
# COMPACT_ATOMS: atom_id res chain seq x y z
N CYS A 1 10.18 10.00 -6.91
CA CYS A 1 9.24 9.01 -7.48
C CYS A 1 9.49 8.66 -8.95
N CYS A 2 10.10 9.51 -9.78
CA CYS A 2 10.21 9.26 -11.23
C CYS A 2 11.60 8.82 -11.76
N LYS A 3 12.54 8.42 -10.88
CA LYS A 3 13.90 7.96 -11.28
C LYS A 3 13.93 6.96 -12.46
N TYR A 4 12.99 6.01 -12.52
CA TYR A 4 12.90 4.99 -13.58
C TYR A 4 11.82 5.28 -14.64
N ASN A 5 11.47 6.56 -14.83
CA ASN A 5 10.36 7.07 -15.64
C ASN A 5 8.97 6.90 -14.99
N CYS A 6 8.01 7.71 -15.45
CA CYS A 6 6.60 7.66 -15.01
C CYS A 6 5.88 6.37 -15.44
N CYS A 7 6.42 5.64 -16.43
CA CYS A 7 5.85 4.37 -16.89
C CYS A 7 6.40 3.15 -16.13
N HIS A 8 7.25 3.34 -15.12
CA HIS A 8 7.79 2.21 -14.37
C HIS A 8 6.68 1.46 -13.62
N PRO A 9 6.63 0.11 -13.65
CA PRO A 9 5.56 -0.67 -13.02
C PRO A 9 5.35 -0.36 -11.52
N SER A 10 6.41 -0.02 -10.78
CA SER A 10 6.26 0.39 -9.38
C SER A 10 5.64 1.78 -9.20
N PHE A 11 5.80 2.69 -10.16
CA PHE A 11 5.11 3.98 -10.15
C PHE A 11 3.66 3.82 -10.60
N LEU A 12 3.42 3.06 -11.68
CA LEU A 12 2.07 2.75 -12.15
C LEU A 12 1.27 2.01 -11.08
N ASN A 13 1.86 1.03 -10.40
CA ASN A 13 1.20 0.38 -9.26
C ASN A 13 0.98 1.35 -8.10
N ALA A 14 1.90 2.27 -7.81
CA ALA A 14 1.68 3.25 -6.76
C ALA A 14 0.50 4.20 -7.07
N CYS A 15 0.29 4.54 -8.34
CA CYS A 15 -0.79 5.43 -8.77
C CYS A 15 -2.12 4.70 -8.97
N CYS A 16 -2.10 3.54 -9.64
CA CYS A 16 -3.31 2.81 -10.04
C CYS A 16 -3.74 1.75 -9.02
N CYS A 17 -2.79 1.16 -8.29
CA CYS A 17 -3.05 0.06 -7.34
C CYS A 17 -2.15 0.17 -6.08
N PRO A 18 -2.17 1.31 -5.36
CA PRO A 18 -1.24 1.56 -4.24
C PRO A 18 -1.30 0.46 -3.18
N GLN A 19 -2.46 -0.19 -3.03
CA GLN A 19 -2.69 -1.27 -2.07
C GLN A 19 -1.95 -2.56 -2.41
N CYS A 20 -1.84 -2.87 -3.71
CA CYS A 20 -1.06 -4.00 -4.16
C CYS A 20 0.43 -3.76 -3.90
N LEU A 21 0.91 -2.55 -4.19
CA LEU A 21 2.31 -2.20 -3.94
C LEU A 21 2.62 -2.17 -2.44
N MET A 22 1.70 -1.66 -1.62
CA MET A 22 1.82 -1.70 -0.17
C MET A 22 1.90 -3.14 0.34
N ALA A 23 1.03 -4.03 -0.15
CA ALA A 23 1.05 -5.45 0.22
C ALA A 23 2.41 -6.11 -0.10
N GLN A 24 3.02 -5.75 -1.23
CA GLN A 24 4.36 -6.21 -1.62
C GLN A 24 5.44 -5.68 -0.67
N VAL A 25 5.38 -4.39 -0.31
CA VAL A 25 6.31 -3.77 0.64
C VAL A 25 6.21 -4.41 2.03
N LEU A 26 5.00 -4.58 2.56
CA LEU A 26 4.76 -5.23 3.85
C LEU A 26 5.34 -6.65 3.87
N THR A 27 5.14 -7.40 2.79
CA THR A 27 5.65 -8.76 2.65
C THR A 27 7.19 -8.77 2.66
N ARG A 28 7.86 -7.88 1.93
CA ARG A 28 9.34 -7.77 1.93
C ARG A 28 9.91 -7.41 3.30
N LEU A 29 9.16 -6.63 4.07
CA LEU A 29 9.52 -6.23 5.43
C LEU A 29 9.13 -7.28 6.48
N ARG A 30 8.51 -8.40 6.09
CA ARG A 30 7.97 -9.43 7.01
C ARG A 30 7.00 -8.85 8.04
N LEU A 31 6.19 -7.90 7.60
CA LEU A 31 5.15 -7.28 8.41
C LEU A 31 3.79 -7.94 8.11
N SER A 32 2.90 -7.92 9.10
CA SER A 32 1.49 -8.23 8.93
C SER A 32 0.77 -7.17 8.10
N TRP A 33 -0.47 -7.46 7.70
CA TRP A 33 -1.39 -6.49 7.08
C TRP A 33 -1.74 -5.27 7.98
N LEU A 34 -1.30 -5.28 9.25
CA LEU A 34 -1.38 -4.16 10.21
C LEU A 34 -0.02 -3.46 10.44
N ALA A 35 0.98 -3.77 9.62
CA ALA A 35 2.35 -3.25 9.73
C ALA A 35 3.02 -3.54 11.10
N ASN A 36 2.73 -4.70 11.70
CA ASN A 36 3.45 -5.21 12.87
C ASN A 36 4.41 -6.33 12.45
N PRO A 37 5.61 -6.47 13.06
CA PRO A 37 6.48 -7.62 12.87
C PRO A 37 5.75 -8.92 13.23
N VAL A 38 5.91 -9.96 12.41
CA VAL A 38 5.21 -11.25 12.60
C VAL A 38 6.08 -12.44 12.24
N SER A 39 5.63 -13.62 12.68
CA SER A 39 6.25 -14.91 12.39
C SER A 39 6.17 -15.28 10.89
N GLU A 40 6.94 -16.29 10.48
CA GLU A 40 7.05 -16.67 9.08
C GLU A 40 5.74 -17.08 8.40
N SER A 41 4.88 -17.79 9.12
CA SER A 41 3.61 -18.29 8.59
C SER A 41 2.60 -17.16 8.34
N GLU A 42 2.72 -16.07 9.09
CA GLU A 42 1.80 -14.93 9.06
C GLU A 42 2.12 -13.94 7.95
N TRP A 43 3.40 -13.56 7.76
CA TRP A 43 3.73 -12.59 6.70
C TRP A 43 3.51 -13.16 5.29
N LYS A 44 3.62 -14.49 5.11
CA LYS A 44 3.30 -15.16 3.83
C LYS A 44 1.84 -14.97 3.43
N GLN A 45 0.95 -14.73 4.39
CA GLN A 45 -0.47 -14.44 4.18
C GLN A 45 -0.77 -12.94 4.03
N THR A 46 0.14 -12.05 4.44
CA THR A 46 -0.06 -10.59 4.40
C THR A 46 -0.49 -10.13 3.01
N PHE A 47 0.23 -10.54 1.97
CA PHE A 47 -0.11 -10.15 0.60
C PHE A 47 -1.55 -10.55 0.24
N CYS A 48 -1.92 -11.81 0.47
CA CYS A 48 -3.26 -12.31 0.14
C CYS A 48 -4.35 -11.58 0.92
N ARG A 49 -4.14 -11.30 2.21
CA ARG A 49 -5.11 -10.57 3.05
C ARG A 49 -5.28 -9.13 2.59
N THR A 50 -4.18 -8.40 2.39
CA THR A 50 -4.23 -7.00 1.92
C THR A 50 -4.79 -6.90 0.50
N PHE A 51 -4.45 -7.84 -0.39
CA PHE A 51 -4.99 -7.89 -1.75
C PHE A 51 -6.49 -8.18 -1.75
N ALA A 52 -6.94 -9.18 -0.97
CA ALA A 52 -8.36 -9.49 -0.84
C ALA A 52 -9.16 -8.28 -0.32
N LEU A 53 -8.63 -7.58 0.70
CA LEU A 53 -9.23 -6.36 1.22
C LEU A 53 -9.34 -5.26 0.15
N ALA A 54 -8.28 -5.07 -0.65
CA ALA A 54 -8.30 -4.10 -1.75
C ALA A 54 -9.34 -4.44 -2.83
N VAL A 55 -9.48 -5.71 -3.19
CA VAL A 55 -10.49 -6.19 -4.14
C VAL A 55 -11.91 -5.95 -3.59
N VAL A 56 -12.16 -6.28 -2.33
CA VAL A 56 -13.47 -6.06 -1.69
C VAL A 56 -13.85 -4.58 -1.71
N VAL A 57 -12.93 -3.68 -1.33
CA VAL A 57 -13.18 -2.24 -1.37
C VAL A 57 -13.43 -1.76 -2.79
N GLY A 58 -12.66 -2.24 -3.77
CA GLY A 58 -12.86 -1.91 -5.18
C GLY A 58 -14.25 -2.31 -5.71
N ILE A 59 -14.73 -3.50 -5.34
CA ILE A 59 -16.09 -3.97 -5.68
C ILE A 59 -17.15 -3.06 -5.04
N VAL A 60 -17.01 -2.75 -3.74
CA VAL A 60 -17.95 -1.87 -3.02
C VAL A 60 -18.00 -0.48 -3.66
N THR A 61 -16.86 0.11 -4.01
CA THR A 61 -16.78 1.38 -4.75
C THR A 61 -17.46 1.27 -6.11
N GLY A 62 -17.22 0.19 -6.87
CA GLY A 62 -17.86 -0.04 -8.16
C GLY A 62 -19.39 -0.11 -8.04
N ILE A 63 -19.92 -0.86 -7.07
CA ILE A 63 -21.36 -0.96 -6.80
C ILE A 63 -21.92 0.42 -6.45
N HIS A 64 -21.26 1.16 -5.57
CA HIS A 64 -21.70 2.50 -5.16
C HIS A 64 -21.74 3.48 -6.35
N SER A 65 -20.67 3.54 -7.14
CA SER A 65 -20.59 4.43 -8.31
C SER A 65 -21.66 4.12 -9.36
N ASN A 66 -21.91 2.84 -9.65
CA ASN A 66 -23.00 2.43 -10.54
C ASN A 66 -24.37 2.77 -9.93
N GLY A 67 -24.54 2.54 -8.63
CA GLY A 67 -25.75 2.87 -7.89
C GLY A 67 -26.14 4.35 -8.03
N VAL A 68 -25.19 5.25 -7.76
CA VAL A 68 -25.38 6.70 -7.86
C VAL A 68 -25.61 7.15 -9.31
N ALA A 69 -24.96 6.51 -10.29
CA ALA A 69 -25.06 6.90 -11.69
C ALA A 69 -26.40 6.51 -12.35
N TYR A 70 -26.94 5.32 -12.03
CA TYR A 70 -28.08 4.75 -12.76
C TYR A 70 -29.41 4.78 -12.02
N TYR A 71 -29.43 4.92 -10.70
CA TYR A 71 -30.67 4.83 -9.91
C TYR A 71 -31.07 6.21 -9.35
N PRO A 72 -32.02 6.92 -10.00
CA PRO A 72 -32.60 8.13 -9.41
C PRO A 72 -33.28 7.76 -8.09
N GLY A 73 -32.84 8.38 -6.99
CA GLY A 73 -33.27 8.02 -5.64
C GLY A 73 -32.39 6.99 -4.94
N TYR A 74 -31.11 6.85 -5.35
CA TYR A 74 -30.13 6.02 -4.65
C TYR A 74 -30.22 6.24 -3.12
N PRO A 75 -30.45 5.19 -2.31
CA PRO A 75 -30.82 5.36 -0.91
C PRO A 75 -29.75 6.10 -0.11
N LEU A 76 -30.17 7.15 0.63
CA LEU A 76 -29.26 7.96 1.45
C LEU A 76 -28.44 7.11 2.42
N TRP A 77 -29.06 6.10 3.04
CA TRP A 77 -28.37 5.22 3.98
C TRP A 77 -27.23 4.44 3.30
N MET A 78 -27.39 3.99 2.05
CA MET A 78 -26.33 3.29 1.32
C MET A 78 -25.16 4.24 1.02
N ASN A 79 -25.46 5.51 0.70
CA ASN A 79 -24.44 6.53 0.48
C ASN A 79 -23.66 6.83 1.77
N ILE A 80 -24.37 7.04 2.89
CA ILE A 80 -23.75 7.24 4.21
C ILE A 80 -22.88 6.03 4.59
N THR A 81 -23.40 4.81 4.46
CA THR A 81 -22.66 3.58 4.76
C THR A 81 -21.39 3.47 3.90
N TYR A 82 -21.47 3.76 2.60
CA TYR A 82 -20.31 3.78 1.72
C TYR A 82 -19.24 4.77 2.19
N HIS A 83 -19.63 6.00 2.55
CA HIS A 83 -18.69 7.02 3.02
C HIS A 83 -18.05 6.65 4.37
N LEU A 84 -18.79 6.03 5.28
CA LEU A 84 -18.25 5.52 6.54
C LEU A 84 -17.21 4.42 6.29
N ILE A 85 -17.53 3.42 5.46
CA ILE A 85 -16.61 2.33 5.11
C ILE A 85 -15.37 2.89 4.40
N SER A 86 -15.56 3.79 3.44
CA SER A 86 -14.45 4.39 2.67
C SER A 86 -13.54 5.22 3.56
N THR A 87 -14.10 5.98 4.51
CA THR A 87 -13.33 6.77 5.48
C THR A 87 -12.55 5.85 6.42
N ALA A 88 -13.19 4.82 6.96
CA ALA A 88 -12.53 3.83 7.81
C ALA A 88 -11.37 3.12 7.09
N PHE A 89 -11.58 2.72 5.83
CA PHE A 89 -10.53 2.11 5.01
C PHE A 89 -9.38 3.10 4.70
N GLY A 90 -9.70 4.36 4.41
CA GLY A 90 -8.71 5.42 4.21
C GLY A 90 -7.83 5.63 5.46
N LEU A 91 -8.44 5.69 6.65
CA LEU A 91 -7.72 5.78 7.92
C LEU A 91 -6.86 4.54 8.19
N TYR A 92 -7.40 3.35 7.94
CA TYR A 92 -6.64 2.10 8.01
C TYR A 92 -5.40 2.14 7.11
N TYR A 93 -5.56 2.51 5.85
CA TYR A 93 -4.46 2.56 4.89
C TYR A 93 -3.40 3.59 5.30
N LEU A 94 -3.84 4.77 5.75
CA LEU A 94 -2.94 5.81 6.26
C LEU A 94 -2.11 5.32 7.45
N ILE A 95 -2.75 4.70 8.45
CA ILE A 95 -2.07 4.16 9.64
C ILE A 95 -1.04 3.10 9.23
N VAL A 96 -1.42 2.17 8.35
CA VAL A 96 -0.52 1.12 7.84
C VAL A 96 0.66 1.73 7.08
N LEU A 97 0.43 2.74 6.24
CA LEU A 97 1.48 3.43 5.48
C LEU A 97 2.46 4.16 6.40
N CYS A 98 1.96 4.88 7.41
CA CYS A 98 2.79 5.53 8.42
C CYS A 98 3.66 4.52 9.18
N LYS A 99 3.05 3.43 9.67
CA LYS A 99 3.78 2.38 10.40
C LYS A 99 4.81 1.67 9.53
N THR A 100 4.47 1.41 8.27
CA THR A 100 5.41 0.81 7.31
C THR A 100 6.60 1.72 7.05
N ARG A 101 6.35 3.03 6.87
CA ARG A 101 7.42 4.01 6.71
C ARG A 101 8.31 4.09 7.94
N ARG A 102 7.72 4.11 9.14
CA ARG A 102 8.46 4.08 10.40
C ARG A 102 9.33 2.83 10.51
N ALA A 103 8.80 1.65 10.19
CA ALA A 103 9.56 0.39 10.21
C ALA A 103 10.74 0.41 9.24
N VAL A 104 10.58 1.01 8.05
CA VAL A 104 11.70 1.22 7.11
C VAL A 104 12.74 2.18 7.71
N ARG A 105 12.31 3.30 8.30
CA ARG A 105 13.23 4.26 8.91
C ARG A 105 14.02 3.66 10.07
N GLU A 106 13.37 2.89 10.93
CA GLU A 106 14.01 2.15 12.02
C GLU A 106 14.98 1.08 11.49
N LYS A 107 14.63 0.39 10.39
CA LYS A 107 15.49 -0.64 9.79
C LYS A 107 16.75 -0.09 9.13
N TYR A 108 16.70 1.13 8.59
CA TYR A 108 17.81 1.76 7.84
C TYR A 108 18.41 2.98 8.56
N ASP A 109 18.14 3.15 9.86
CA ASP A 109 18.62 4.26 10.69
C ASP A 109 18.41 5.66 10.05
N ILE A 110 17.24 5.85 9.42
CA ILE A 110 16.91 7.11 8.73
C ILE A 110 16.39 8.11 9.77
N PRO A 111 17.11 9.23 10.01
CA PRO A 111 16.71 10.21 11.02
C PRO A 111 15.37 10.87 10.65
N PRO A 112 14.57 11.30 11.65
CA PRO A 112 13.37 12.08 11.40
C PRO A 112 13.69 13.39 10.67
N GLY A 113 12.79 13.79 9.78
CA GLY A 113 12.91 15.03 9.04
C GLY A 113 12.92 16.24 9.94
N LYS A 114 13.78 17.19 9.58
CA LYS A 114 14.03 18.40 10.37
C LYS A 114 12.82 19.33 10.49
N THR A 115 11.82 19.19 9.60
CA THR A 115 10.71 20.16 9.45
C THR A 115 9.42 19.72 10.15
N CYS A 116 9.19 18.42 10.34
CA CYS A 116 7.94 17.89 10.91
C CYS A 116 8.18 16.82 12.00
N GLY A 117 9.44 16.53 12.34
CA GLY A 117 9.80 15.54 13.36
C GLY A 117 9.15 14.18 13.09
N ASP A 118 8.53 13.60 14.13
CA ASP A 118 7.85 12.31 14.06
C ASP A 118 6.55 12.34 13.24
N CYS A 119 6.00 13.53 12.94
CA CYS A 119 4.80 13.68 12.12
C CYS A 119 5.09 13.65 10.61
N GLU A 120 6.36 13.66 10.19
CA GLU A 120 6.73 13.61 8.77
C GLU A 120 6.09 12.42 8.06
N ASP A 121 6.07 11.25 8.71
CA ASP A 121 5.52 10.03 8.11
C ASP A 121 4.03 10.16 7.82
N PHE A 122 3.28 10.82 8.72
CA PHE A 122 1.87 11.14 8.52
C PHE A 122 1.68 12.13 7.38
N CYS A 123 2.45 13.22 7.35
CA CYS A 123 2.37 14.23 6.30
C CYS A 123 2.66 13.64 4.92
N CYS A 124 3.73 12.84 4.78
CA CYS A 124 4.03 12.17 3.52
C CYS A 124 2.93 11.20 3.10
N ALA A 125 2.41 10.41 4.04
CA ALA A 125 1.35 9.44 3.79
C ALA A 125 0.02 10.11 3.39
N TRP A 126 -0.34 11.23 4.02
CA TRP A 126 -1.58 11.96 3.76
C TRP A 126 -1.54 12.72 2.44
N TRP A 127 -0.49 13.51 2.20
CA TRP A 127 -0.43 14.41 1.05
C TRP A 127 -0.01 13.73 -0.25
N CYS A 128 0.83 12.69 -0.19
CA CYS A 128 1.16 11.90 -1.36
C CYS A 128 1.37 10.43 -1.01
N ALA A 129 0.27 9.73 -0.72
CA ALA A 129 0.32 8.31 -0.39
C ALA A 129 1.00 7.46 -1.49
N CYS A 130 0.72 7.74 -2.76
CA CYS A 130 1.33 7.05 -3.91
C CYS A 130 2.85 7.29 -3.96
N CYS A 131 3.31 8.52 -3.73
CA CYS A 131 4.74 8.82 -3.65
C CYS A 131 5.42 8.03 -2.53
N THR A 132 4.78 8.01 -1.36
CA THR A 132 5.32 7.37 -0.17
C THR A 132 5.45 5.87 -0.36
N VAL A 133 4.40 5.19 -0.87
CA VAL A 133 4.50 3.74 -1.15
C VAL A 133 5.50 3.44 -2.27
N ALA A 134 5.61 4.28 -3.31
CA ALA A 134 6.62 4.13 -4.36
C ALA A 134 8.05 4.28 -3.81
N GLN A 135 8.27 5.20 -2.88
CA GLN A 135 9.55 5.38 -2.20
C GLN A 135 9.89 4.15 -1.36
N LEU A 136 8.95 3.65 -0.55
CA LEU A 136 9.13 2.45 0.27
C LEU A 136 9.43 1.22 -0.59
N ALA A 137 8.76 1.09 -1.73
CA ALA A 137 8.99 0.00 -2.67
C ALA A 137 10.41 0.01 -3.27
N ARG A 138 11.08 1.16 -3.35
CA ARG A 138 12.48 1.28 -3.82
C ARG A 138 13.50 1.11 -2.71
N GLN A 139 13.17 1.52 -1.49
CA GLN A 139 14.05 1.29 -0.34
C GLN A 139 14.12 -0.19 0.04
N THR A 140 13.04 -0.93 -0.22
CA THR A 140 12.96 -2.37 0.07
C THR A 140 13.47 -3.27 -1.05
N THR A 141 13.80 -2.74 -2.23
CA THR A 141 14.35 -3.53 -3.34
C THR A 141 15.11 -2.67 -4.34
N ASP A 142 16.25 -3.18 -4.80
CA ASP A 142 16.97 -2.64 -5.95
C ASP A 142 16.34 -3.09 -7.28
N TYR A 143 15.73 -2.15 -8.00
CA TYR A 143 15.09 -2.42 -9.29
C TYR A 143 16.08 -2.44 -10.46
N ASP A 144 17.33 -2.02 -10.26
CA ASP A 144 18.38 -2.17 -11.28
C ASP A 144 18.84 -3.62 -11.38
N GLN A 145 18.76 -4.37 -10.28
CA GLN A 145 19.11 -5.80 -10.21
C GLN A 145 17.89 -6.71 -10.38
N HIS A 146 16.70 -6.27 -9.96
CA HIS A 146 15.50 -7.10 -9.95
C HIS A 146 14.34 -6.46 -10.70
N ARG A 147 13.78 -7.19 -11.67
CA ARG A 147 12.61 -6.71 -12.43
C ARG A 147 11.36 -6.67 -11.56
N ALA A 148 10.69 -5.52 -11.57
CA ALA A 148 9.40 -5.34 -10.92
C ALA A 148 8.29 -6.16 -11.59
N VAL A 149 7.47 -6.84 -10.78
CA VAL A 149 6.31 -7.62 -11.23
C VAL A 149 5.06 -7.16 -10.48
N CYS A 150 3.98 -6.92 -11.20
CA CYS A 150 2.69 -6.61 -10.60
C CYS A 150 2.00 -7.88 -10.07
N CYS A 151 1.21 -7.75 -9.02
CA CYS A 151 0.38 -8.84 -8.47
C CYS A 151 1.12 -10.11 -8.01
N SER A 152 2.46 -10.05 -7.82
CA SER A 152 3.19 -11.11 -7.12
C SER A 152 3.36 -10.75 -5.64
N ARG A 153 3.58 -11.78 -4.79
CA ARG A 153 3.63 -11.64 -3.32
C ARG A 153 4.67 -10.60 -2.86
N THR A 154 5.84 -10.60 -3.49
CA THR A 154 6.93 -9.66 -3.19
C THR A 154 7.10 -8.60 -4.27
N GLY A 155 6.34 -8.64 -5.37
CA GLY A 155 6.51 -7.72 -6.51
C GLY A 155 7.81 -7.93 -7.29
N LEU A 156 8.45 -9.11 -7.15
CA LEU A 156 9.64 -9.53 -7.88
C LEU A 156 9.38 -10.83 -8.64
N GLN A 157 10.29 -11.18 -9.56
CA GLN A 157 10.24 -12.45 -10.28
C GLN A 157 10.51 -13.65 -9.37
N ALA A 158 9.95 -14.81 -9.71
CA ALA A 158 9.89 -16.01 -8.88
C ALA A 158 11.27 -16.46 -8.35
N ASP A 159 12.30 -16.42 -9.19
CA ASP A 159 13.68 -16.82 -8.84
C ASP A 159 14.26 -16.05 -7.66
N TYR A 160 13.82 -14.81 -7.42
CA TYR A 160 14.33 -13.94 -6.35
C TYR A 160 13.46 -13.90 -5.10
N SER A 161 12.24 -14.45 -5.14
CA SER A 161 11.37 -14.52 -3.96
C SER A 161 11.88 -15.49 -2.89
N VAL A 162 12.84 -16.35 -3.23
CA VAL A 162 13.50 -17.31 -2.32
C VAL A 162 14.67 -16.68 -1.57
N PHE A 163 15.28 -15.60 -2.09
CA PHE A 163 16.52 -15.02 -1.55
C PHE A 163 16.31 -13.83 -0.59
N ILE A 164 15.08 -13.41 -0.35
CA ILE A 164 14.78 -12.47 0.75
C ILE A 164 14.73 -13.28 2.07
N VAL A 165 15.87 -13.85 2.45
CA VAL A 165 16.11 -14.55 3.72
C VAL A 165 16.99 -13.68 4.61
#